data_AF-A0A150PJY1-F1
#
_entry.id   AF-A0A150PJY1-F1
#
_cell.length_a   1.000
_cell.length_b   1.000
_cell.length_c   1.000
_cell.angle_alpha   90.00
_cell.angle_beta   90.00
_cell.angle_gamma   90.00
#
_symmetry.space_group_name_H-M   'P 1'
#
loop_
_entity.id
_entity.type
_entity.pdbx_description
1 polymer ?
#
loop_
_entity_poly.entity_id
_entity_poly.type
_entity_poly.pdbx_seq_one_letter_code
_entity_poly.pdbx_strand_id
1 'polypeptide(L)'
;MDRRPGGVAPGAPRLGSEAHRARVASILAQAAKAYSARPPIEDITMPTGFDPAAVALFETIIEAAFLVANADGHFDEAERKRFQAIVVDACQNLVHDKQIEALIADLCEMLAEDGMEKRVSMVARTIGRTEHQREVLRVAAYMAHASSGVSAPERGVLEQLARGFRLDAAAVDEAIAQAAGHVGV
;
A
#
# COMPACT_ATOMS: atom_id res chain seq x y z
N MET A 1 49.18 38.14 13.82
CA MET A 1 49.25 36.68 13.59
C MET A 1 48.65 36.02 14.84
N ASP A 2 47.34 35.97 14.95
CA ASP A 2 46.45 34.96 14.33
C ASP A 2 46.28 33.75 15.26
N ARG A 3 45.13 33.68 15.97
CA ARG A 3 44.45 32.45 16.46
C ARG A 3 42.99 32.76 16.80
N ARG A 4 42.09 32.54 15.84
CA ARG A 4 40.80 31.85 16.09
C ARG A 4 40.78 30.65 15.14
N PRO A 5 40.30 29.48 15.57
CA PRO A 5 38.95 29.11 15.13
C PRO A 5 38.20 28.20 16.11
N GLY A 6 36.89 28.07 15.88
CA GLY A 6 36.09 26.97 16.43
C GLY A 6 34.65 27.32 16.73
N GLY A 7 33.94 27.94 15.78
CA GLY A 7 32.48 28.01 15.84
C GLY A 7 31.90 26.64 15.48
N VAL A 8 31.16 26.04 16.41
CA VAL A 8 30.36 24.84 16.16
C VAL A 8 29.05 25.30 15.53
N ALA A 9 28.80 24.93 14.29
CA ALA A 9 27.48 25.10 13.66
C ALA A 9 26.56 23.94 14.09
N PRO A 10 25.37 24.18 14.66
CA PRO A 10 24.36 23.15 14.87
C PRO A 10 23.76 22.73 13.52
N GLY A 11 23.62 21.42 13.34
CA GLY A 11 23.17 20.77 12.12
C GLY A 11 21.83 21.28 11.58
N ALA A 12 21.76 21.38 10.26
CA ALA A 12 20.51 21.58 9.54
C ALA A 12 19.52 20.43 9.84
N PRO A 13 18.22 20.71 10.03
CA PRO A 13 17.22 19.67 10.18
C PRO A 13 17.06 18.88 8.87
N ARG A 14 16.90 17.55 9.01
CA ARG A 14 16.73 16.59 7.93
C ARG A 14 15.37 16.78 7.23
N LEU A 15 15.29 17.72 6.30
CA LEU A 15 14.13 17.98 5.43
C LEU A 15 13.77 16.83 4.45
N GLY A 16 14.52 15.72 4.45
CA GLY A 16 14.30 14.60 3.54
C GLY A 16 13.28 13.55 4.02
N SER A 17 13.05 13.43 5.34
CA SER A 17 12.22 12.35 5.91
C SER A 17 10.72 12.64 5.81
N GLU A 18 10.31 13.89 6.08
CA GLU A 18 8.90 14.29 6.05
C GLU A 18 8.32 14.37 4.63
N ALA A 19 9.12 14.85 3.67
CA ALA A 19 8.72 14.98 2.27
C ALA A 19 8.56 13.63 1.55
N HIS A 20 9.04 12.53 2.15
CA HIS A 20 9.03 11.20 1.55
C HIS A 20 7.92 10.30 2.11
N ARG A 21 7.62 10.40 3.42
CA ARG A 21 6.37 9.87 4.01
C ARG A 21 5.14 10.45 3.29
N ALA A 22 5.23 11.71 2.85
CA ALA A 22 4.21 12.38 2.05
C ALA A 22 4.02 11.81 0.62
N ARG A 23 5.02 11.09 0.07
CA ARG A 23 4.97 10.59 -1.31
C ARG A 23 4.38 9.19 -1.41
N VAL A 24 4.68 8.34 -0.42
CA VAL A 24 4.05 7.01 -0.27
C VAL A 24 2.57 7.09 0.07
N ALA A 25 2.19 8.20 0.70
CA ALA A 25 0.82 8.58 1.01
C ALA A 25 0.15 9.41 -0.11
N SER A 26 0.67 9.46 -1.34
CA SER A 26 0.08 10.34 -2.38
C SER A 26 -1.10 9.68 -3.11
N ILE A 27 -0.92 8.50 -3.70
CA ILE A 27 -1.99 7.80 -4.44
C ILE A 27 -2.93 7.07 -3.49
N LEU A 28 -2.40 6.36 -2.50
CA LEU A 28 -3.22 5.64 -1.52
C LEU A 28 -4.10 6.61 -0.72
N ALA A 29 -3.58 7.75 -0.24
CA ALA A 29 -4.41 8.71 0.52
C ALA A 29 -5.41 9.44 -0.39
N GLN A 30 -5.04 9.75 -1.64
CA GLN A 30 -5.98 10.31 -2.62
C GLN A 30 -7.13 9.33 -2.91
N ALA A 31 -6.81 8.06 -3.10
CA ALA A 31 -7.79 7.00 -3.33
C ALA A 31 -8.64 6.73 -2.08
N ALA A 32 -8.02 6.73 -0.89
CA ALA A 32 -8.70 6.59 0.40
C ALA A 32 -9.72 7.71 0.65
N LYS A 33 -9.43 8.95 0.24
CA LYS A 33 -10.37 10.07 0.32
C LYS A 33 -11.62 9.85 -0.53
N ALA A 34 -11.47 9.27 -1.72
CA ALA A 34 -12.62 8.91 -2.56
C ALA A 34 -13.41 7.73 -1.97
N TYR A 35 -12.69 6.76 -1.40
CA TYR A 35 -13.27 5.60 -0.71
C TYR A 35 -14.10 5.98 0.52
N SER A 36 -13.60 6.91 1.34
CA SER A 36 -14.32 7.38 2.54
C SER A 36 -15.54 8.24 2.22
N ALA A 37 -15.59 8.85 1.02
CA ALA A 37 -16.75 9.58 0.54
C ALA A 37 -17.89 8.68 0.02
N ARG A 38 -17.71 7.35 0.02
CA ARG A 38 -18.74 6.40 -0.42
C ARG A 38 -19.95 6.44 0.53
N PRO A 39 -21.16 6.80 0.05
CA PRO A 39 -22.35 6.83 0.89
C PRO A 39 -22.72 5.41 1.35
N PRO A 40 -23.27 5.24 2.57
CA PRO A 40 -23.58 3.91 3.11
C PRO A 40 -24.69 3.18 2.36
N ILE A 41 -25.72 3.87 1.83
CA ILE A 41 -26.88 3.30 1.11
C ILE A 41 -27.47 4.35 0.14
N GLU A 42 -28.05 3.86 -0.97
CA GLU A 42 -28.78 4.58 -2.03
C GLU A 42 -29.89 5.51 -1.51
N ASP A 43 -29.59 6.78 -1.33
CA ASP A 43 -30.44 7.90 -1.72
C ASP A 43 -29.71 9.17 -1.30
N ILE A 44 -29.51 10.07 -2.26
CA ILE A 44 -29.08 11.48 -2.16
C ILE A 44 -28.12 11.75 -3.32
N THR A 45 -28.68 12.39 -4.36
CA THR A 45 -27.92 13.07 -5.41
C THR A 45 -27.28 14.34 -4.83
N MET A 46 -26.23 14.17 -4.03
CA MET A 46 -25.26 15.24 -3.78
C MET A 46 -24.16 15.13 -4.84
N PRO A 47 -23.49 16.24 -5.22
CA PRO A 47 -22.23 16.14 -5.95
C PRO A 47 -21.19 15.62 -4.95
N THR A 48 -21.24 14.32 -4.67
CA THR A 48 -20.24 13.67 -3.84
C THR A 48 -18.92 13.76 -4.60
N GLY A 49 -17.83 14.07 -3.90
CA GLY A 49 -16.47 13.92 -4.43
C GLY A 49 -16.09 12.45 -4.63
N PHE A 50 -17.08 11.62 -4.99
CA PHE A 50 -17.01 10.20 -5.23
C PHE A 50 -16.46 9.99 -6.65
N ASP A 51 -15.29 9.39 -6.70
CA ASP A 51 -14.65 8.98 -7.95
C ASP A 51 -14.59 7.44 -7.97
N PRO A 52 -15.46 6.76 -8.75
CA PRO A 52 -15.48 5.31 -8.85
C PRO A 52 -14.12 4.72 -9.28
N ALA A 53 -13.35 5.44 -10.10
CA ALA A 53 -12.04 4.97 -10.54
C ALA A 53 -11.01 5.04 -9.39
N ALA A 54 -11.09 6.08 -8.55
CA ALA A 54 -10.25 6.18 -7.36
C ALA A 54 -10.62 5.14 -6.29
N VAL A 55 -11.91 4.81 -6.15
CA VAL A 55 -12.38 3.70 -5.29
C VAL A 55 -11.83 2.36 -5.75
N ALA A 56 -11.97 2.04 -7.04
CA ALA A 56 -11.44 0.80 -7.60
C ALA A 56 -9.90 0.72 -7.45
N LEU A 57 -9.20 1.85 -7.62
CA LEU A 57 -7.76 1.94 -7.39
C LEU A 57 -7.41 1.66 -5.92
N PHE A 58 -8.16 2.23 -4.98
CA PHE A 58 -7.98 1.97 -3.54
C PHE A 58 -8.13 0.48 -3.24
N GLU A 59 -9.27 -0.11 -3.62
CA GLU A 59 -9.58 -1.53 -3.40
C GLU A 59 -8.50 -2.43 -4.03
N THR A 60 -8.03 -2.09 -5.23
CA THR A 60 -6.96 -2.86 -5.91
C THR A 60 -5.61 -2.76 -5.21
N ILE A 61 -5.25 -1.59 -4.65
CA ILE A 61 -4.02 -1.43 -3.88
C ILE A 61 -4.07 -2.28 -2.61
N ILE A 62 -5.20 -2.23 -1.88
CA ILE A 62 -5.39 -3.03 -0.66
C ILE A 62 -5.41 -4.52 -0.98
N GLU A 63 -6.07 -4.93 -2.06
CA GLU A 63 -6.06 -6.32 -2.53
C GLU A 63 -4.64 -6.80 -2.84
N ALA A 64 -3.84 -6.02 -3.58
CA ALA A 64 -2.47 -6.40 -3.89
C ALA A 64 -1.64 -6.65 -2.63
N ALA A 65 -1.77 -5.77 -1.63
CA ALA A 65 -1.08 -5.94 -0.34
C ALA A 65 -1.62 -7.14 0.46
N PHE A 66 -2.93 -7.36 0.44
CA PHE A 66 -3.58 -8.50 1.08
C PHE A 66 -3.11 -9.84 0.49
N LEU A 67 -3.02 -9.94 -0.84
CA LEU A 67 -2.52 -11.14 -1.52
C LEU A 67 -1.07 -11.43 -1.17
N VAL A 68 -0.23 -10.40 -1.07
CA VAL A 68 1.15 -10.57 -0.60
C VAL A 68 1.14 -11.08 0.84
N ALA A 69 0.37 -10.46 1.74
CA ALA A 69 0.28 -10.89 3.14
C ALA A 69 -0.28 -12.32 3.33
N ASN A 70 -0.98 -12.87 2.33
CA ASN A 70 -1.51 -14.25 2.34
C ASN A 70 -0.65 -15.22 1.51
N ALA A 71 0.56 -14.82 1.10
CA ALA A 71 1.36 -15.58 0.14
C ALA A 71 1.75 -16.99 0.59
N ASP A 72 1.87 -17.22 1.90
CA ASP A 72 2.18 -18.53 2.50
C ASP A 72 0.93 -19.32 2.89
N GLY A 73 -0.26 -18.77 2.69
CA GLY A 73 -1.55 -19.38 3.03
C GLY A 73 -1.94 -19.27 4.51
N HIS A 74 -1.16 -18.53 5.31
CA HIS A 74 -1.47 -18.26 6.71
C HIS A 74 -1.75 -16.76 6.88
N PHE A 75 -2.96 -16.44 7.34
CA PHE A 75 -3.35 -15.07 7.68
C PHE A 75 -4.21 -15.09 8.93
N ASP A 76 -3.54 -15.19 10.08
CA ASP A 76 -4.20 -15.34 11.37
C ASP A 76 -4.78 -14.02 11.91
N GLU A 77 -5.46 -14.08 13.05
CA GLU A 77 -6.08 -12.90 13.65
C GLU A 77 -5.04 -11.81 14.01
N ALA A 78 -3.82 -12.20 14.39
CA ALA A 78 -2.77 -11.26 14.74
C ALA A 78 -2.20 -10.56 13.50
N GLU A 79 -1.99 -11.30 12.42
CA GLU A 79 -1.59 -10.78 11.10
C GLU A 79 -2.66 -9.86 10.52
N ARG A 80 -3.93 -10.28 10.59
CA ARG A 80 -5.08 -9.46 10.19
C ARG A 80 -5.13 -8.13 10.95
N LYS A 81 -4.98 -8.16 12.28
CA LYS A 81 -4.99 -6.93 13.11
C LYS A 81 -3.81 -6.01 12.76
N ARG A 82 -2.62 -6.57 12.54
CA ARG A 82 -1.44 -5.79 12.11
C ARG A 82 -1.68 -5.17 10.73
N PHE A 83 -2.15 -5.94 9.77
CA PHE A 83 -2.47 -5.47 8.43
C PHE A 83 -3.50 -4.33 8.47
N GLN A 84 -4.59 -4.50 9.22
CA GLN A 84 -5.60 -3.46 9.40
C GLN A 84 -5.01 -2.16 9.98
N ALA A 85 -4.18 -2.25 11.02
CA ALA A 85 -3.53 -1.09 11.61
C ALA A 85 -2.62 -0.36 10.62
N ILE A 86 -1.84 -1.11 9.82
CA ILE A 86 -0.98 -0.55 8.77
C ILE A 86 -1.81 0.16 7.69
N VAL A 87 -2.93 -0.45 7.26
CA VAL A 87 -3.81 0.14 6.24
C VAL A 87 -4.43 1.45 6.76
N VAL A 88 -4.95 1.47 7.99
CA VAL A 88 -5.56 2.67 8.58
C VAL A 88 -4.54 3.80 8.72
N ASP A 89 -3.32 3.50 9.19
CA ASP A 89 -2.23 4.47 9.30
C ASP A 89 -1.80 5.02 7.93
N ALA A 90 -1.63 4.12 6.94
CA ALA A 90 -1.28 4.50 5.58
C ALA A 90 -2.37 5.34 4.89
N CYS A 91 -3.63 5.17 5.30
CA CYS A 91 -4.77 5.98 4.87
C CYS A 91 -4.93 7.28 5.68
N GLN A 92 -4.02 7.61 6.60
CA GLN A 92 -4.09 8.80 7.46
C GLN A 92 -5.39 8.91 8.26
N ASN A 93 -5.95 7.77 8.70
CA ASN A 93 -7.26 7.68 9.38
C ASN A 93 -8.45 8.22 8.56
N LEU A 94 -8.31 8.33 7.23
CA LEU A 94 -9.41 8.77 6.36
C LEU A 94 -10.50 7.70 6.19
N VAL A 95 -10.15 6.43 6.39
CA VAL A 95 -11.06 5.27 6.24
C VAL A 95 -11.33 4.67 7.60
N HIS A 96 -12.59 4.43 7.93
CA HIS A 96 -12.98 3.87 9.22
C HIS A 96 -12.64 2.38 9.33
N ASP A 97 -12.28 1.93 10.54
CA ASP A 97 -11.95 0.54 10.85
C ASP A 97 -13.00 -0.46 10.34
N LYS A 98 -14.29 -0.14 10.46
CA LYS A 98 -15.39 -0.99 9.97
C LYS A 98 -15.40 -1.16 8.45
N GLN A 99 -15.00 -0.13 7.71
CA GLN A 99 -14.93 -0.18 6.24
C GLN A 99 -13.74 -1.04 5.79
N ILE A 100 -12.61 -0.95 6.51
CA ILE A 100 -11.45 -1.83 6.28
C ILE A 100 -11.76 -3.26 6.68
N GLU A 101 -12.45 -3.47 7.80
CA GLU A 101 -12.87 -4.80 8.24
C GLU A 101 -13.79 -5.49 7.23
N ALA A 102 -14.80 -4.78 6.70
CA ALA A 102 -15.66 -5.29 5.65
C ALA A 102 -14.88 -5.61 4.37
N LEU A 103 -14.00 -4.71 3.93
CA LEU A 103 -13.15 -4.94 2.76
C LEU A 103 -12.26 -6.19 2.93
N ILE A 104 -11.62 -6.37 4.09
CA ILE A 104 -10.80 -7.55 4.35
C ILE A 104 -11.64 -8.83 4.35
N ALA A 105 -12.86 -8.81 4.91
CA ALA A 105 -13.76 -9.95 4.87
C ALA A 105 -14.10 -10.35 3.42
N ASP A 106 -14.48 -9.38 2.58
CA ASP A 106 -14.77 -9.61 1.16
C ASP A 106 -13.53 -10.17 0.41
N LEU A 107 -12.33 -9.65 0.71
CA LEU A 107 -11.08 -10.14 0.13
C LEU A 107 -10.78 -11.59 0.52
N CYS A 108 -11.04 -11.98 1.78
CA CYS A 108 -10.90 -13.36 2.24
C CYS A 108 -11.83 -14.31 1.48
N GLU A 109 -13.09 -13.93 1.32
CA GLU A 109 -14.08 -14.71 0.56
C GLU A 109 -13.65 -14.87 -0.89
N MET A 110 -13.28 -13.77 -1.55
CA MET A 110 -12.78 -13.79 -2.92
C MET A 110 -11.51 -14.64 -3.08
N LEU A 111 -10.57 -14.58 -2.15
CA LEU A 111 -9.36 -15.40 -2.20
C LEU A 111 -9.68 -16.89 -2.03
N ALA A 112 -10.62 -17.24 -1.14
CA ALA A 112 -11.05 -18.62 -0.93
C ALA A 112 -11.77 -19.20 -2.16
N GLU A 113 -12.56 -18.39 -2.88
CA GLU A 113 -13.28 -18.81 -4.08
C GLU A 113 -12.41 -18.89 -5.33
N ASP A 114 -11.59 -17.86 -5.58
CA ASP A 114 -10.84 -17.70 -6.82
C ASP A 114 -9.43 -18.30 -6.77
N GLY A 115 -8.85 -18.37 -5.58
CA GLY A 115 -7.44 -18.72 -5.38
C GLY A 115 -6.46 -17.61 -5.79
N MET A 116 -5.23 -17.72 -5.26
CA MET A 116 -4.17 -16.71 -5.38
C MET A 116 -3.90 -16.29 -6.84
N GLU A 117 -3.69 -17.26 -7.74
CA GLU A 117 -3.30 -16.99 -9.13
C GLU A 117 -4.35 -16.14 -9.88
N LYS A 118 -5.64 -16.49 -9.71
CA LYS A 118 -6.74 -15.75 -10.34
C LYS A 118 -6.85 -14.34 -9.77
N ARG A 119 -6.73 -14.17 -8.45
CA ARG A 119 -6.78 -12.85 -7.81
C ARG A 119 -5.63 -11.95 -8.25
N VAL A 120 -4.39 -12.47 -8.28
CA VAL A 120 -3.23 -11.75 -8.81
C VAL A 120 -3.47 -11.31 -10.27
N SER A 121 -4.06 -12.19 -11.09
CA SER A 121 -4.43 -11.86 -12.47
C SER A 121 -5.50 -10.76 -12.57
N MET A 122 -6.49 -10.75 -11.67
CA MET A 122 -7.52 -9.71 -11.59
C MET A 122 -6.90 -8.35 -11.26
N VAL A 123 -6.09 -8.28 -10.19
CA VAL A 123 -5.35 -7.07 -9.78
C VAL A 123 -4.52 -6.52 -10.93
N ALA A 124 -3.77 -7.38 -11.63
CA ALA A 124 -2.94 -7.00 -12.75
C ALA A 124 -3.73 -6.35 -13.90
N ARG A 125 -4.96 -6.80 -14.16
CA ARG A 125 -5.82 -6.28 -15.23
C ARG A 125 -6.48 -4.94 -14.89
N THR A 126 -6.73 -4.68 -13.62
CA THR A 126 -7.43 -3.46 -13.18
C THR A 126 -6.56 -2.21 -13.35
N ILE A 127 -5.23 -2.34 -13.22
CA ILE A 127 -4.31 -1.20 -13.25
C ILE A 127 -3.69 -1.01 -14.64
N GLY A 128 -4.22 -0.06 -15.40
CA GLY A 128 -3.75 0.24 -16.76
C GLY A 128 -2.57 1.21 -16.89
N ARG A 129 -2.29 2.02 -15.85
CA ARG A 129 -1.22 3.05 -15.89
C ARG A 129 0.04 2.55 -15.19
N THR A 130 1.18 2.62 -15.87
CA THR A 130 2.48 2.15 -15.35
C THR A 130 2.89 2.83 -14.03
N GLU A 131 2.57 4.11 -13.85
CA GLU A 131 2.82 4.80 -12.58
C GLU A 131 2.03 4.19 -11.43
N HIS A 132 0.75 3.87 -11.65
CA HIS A 132 -0.08 3.20 -10.64
C HIS A 132 0.39 1.76 -10.40
N GLN A 133 0.85 1.05 -11.43
CA GLN A 133 1.39 -0.31 -11.27
C GLN A 133 2.62 -0.34 -10.37
N ARG A 134 3.57 0.58 -10.60
CA ARG A 134 4.76 0.75 -9.75
C ARG A 134 4.37 1.13 -8.33
N GLU A 135 3.39 2.00 -8.19
CA GLU A 135 2.91 2.41 -6.87
C GLU A 135 2.24 1.27 -6.10
N VAL A 136 1.40 0.47 -6.76
CA VAL A 136 0.77 -0.72 -6.17
C VAL A 136 1.84 -1.69 -5.66
N LEU A 137 2.86 -1.96 -6.48
CA LEU A 137 3.98 -2.83 -6.10
C LEU A 137 4.75 -2.29 -4.90
N ARG A 138 4.99 -0.98 -4.87
CA ARG A 138 5.69 -0.29 -3.78
C ARG A 138 4.88 -0.30 -2.48
N VAL A 139 3.57 -0.09 -2.54
CA VAL A 139 2.68 -0.14 -1.36
C VAL A 139 2.56 -1.56 -0.83
N ALA A 140 2.38 -2.56 -1.70
CA ALA A 140 2.31 -3.96 -1.30
C ALA A 140 3.61 -4.41 -0.62
N ALA A 141 4.77 -4.05 -1.18
CA ALA A 141 6.07 -4.31 -0.56
C ALA A 141 6.24 -3.60 0.79
N TYR A 142 5.79 -2.34 0.90
CA TYR A 142 5.81 -1.60 2.17
C TYR A 142 4.96 -2.28 3.25
N MET A 143 3.74 -2.69 2.92
CA MET A 143 2.83 -3.34 3.87
C MET A 143 3.36 -4.71 4.33
N ALA A 144 3.91 -5.51 3.42
CA ALA A 144 4.57 -6.77 3.77
C ALA A 144 5.77 -6.52 4.71
N HIS A 145 6.63 -5.57 4.33
CA HIS A 145 7.81 -5.24 5.12
C HIS A 145 7.47 -4.71 6.52
N ALA A 146 6.43 -3.87 6.65
CA ALA A 146 5.99 -3.31 7.93
C ALA A 146 5.49 -4.36 8.93
N SER A 147 5.11 -5.56 8.47
CA SER A 147 4.74 -6.68 9.35
C SER A 147 5.98 -7.35 9.96
N SER A 148 6.90 -7.88 9.13
CA SER A 148 8.08 -8.59 9.63
C SER A 148 9.26 -8.68 8.62
N GLY A 149 9.27 -7.82 7.60
CA GLY A 149 10.12 -7.99 6.43
C GLY A 149 9.39 -8.73 5.29
N VAL A 150 10.05 -8.87 4.14
CA VAL A 150 9.48 -9.58 2.97
C VAL A 150 10.10 -10.98 2.87
N SER A 151 9.29 -12.00 3.08
CA SER A 151 9.62 -13.41 2.96
C SER A 151 9.69 -13.89 1.49
N ALA A 152 10.16 -15.12 1.27
CA ALA A 152 10.24 -15.69 -0.08
C ALA A 152 8.86 -15.91 -0.74
N PRO A 153 7.81 -16.41 -0.04
CA PRO A 153 6.46 -16.48 -0.60
C PRO A 153 5.90 -15.10 -0.99
N GLU A 154 6.05 -14.11 -0.11
CA GLU A 154 5.60 -12.72 -0.36
C GLU A 154 6.30 -12.12 -1.58
N ARG A 155 7.62 -12.31 -1.69
CA ARG A 155 8.39 -11.92 -2.88
C ARG A 155 7.85 -12.61 -4.13
N GLY A 156 7.51 -13.90 -4.05
CA GLY A 156 6.92 -14.64 -5.16
C GLY A 156 5.60 -14.04 -5.66
N VAL A 157 4.75 -13.53 -4.77
CA VAL A 157 3.51 -12.83 -5.15
C VAL A 157 3.81 -11.45 -5.76
N LEU A 158 4.77 -10.71 -5.20
CA LEU A 158 5.22 -9.43 -5.78
C LEU A 158 5.77 -9.61 -7.22
N GLU A 159 6.51 -10.69 -7.47
CA GLU A 159 7.02 -11.03 -8.81
C GLU A 159 5.88 -11.40 -9.79
N GLN A 160 4.84 -12.10 -9.32
CA GLN A 160 3.67 -12.39 -10.14
C GLN A 160 2.87 -11.12 -10.49
N LEU A 161 2.69 -10.22 -9.52
CA LEU A 161 2.08 -8.90 -9.75
C LEU A 161 2.88 -8.09 -10.75
N ALA A 162 4.20 -7.98 -10.57
CA ALA A 162 5.09 -7.26 -11.50
C ALA A 162 5.02 -7.83 -12.92
N ARG A 163 5.01 -9.16 -13.08
CA ARG A 163 4.80 -9.81 -14.38
C ARG A 163 3.45 -9.44 -14.99
N GLY A 164 2.38 -9.46 -14.20
CA GLY A 164 1.04 -9.05 -14.64
C GLY A 164 0.98 -7.60 -15.11
N PHE A 165 1.70 -6.71 -14.42
CA PHE A 165 1.88 -5.31 -14.80
C PHE A 165 2.85 -5.09 -15.96
N ARG A 166 3.55 -6.14 -16.42
CA ARG A 166 4.61 -6.06 -17.44
C ARG A 166 5.78 -5.16 -17.02
N LEU A 167 6.08 -5.16 -15.73
CA LEU A 167 7.28 -4.53 -15.18
C LEU A 167 8.46 -5.51 -15.24
N ASP A 168 9.67 -4.98 -15.29
CA ASP A 168 10.89 -5.78 -15.18
C ASP A 168 11.08 -6.31 -13.75
N ALA A 169 11.97 -7.30 -13.60
CA ALA A 169 12.28 -7.87 -12.29
C ALA A 169 12.93 -6.84 -11.33
N ALA A 170 13.63 -5.85 -11.87
CA ALA A 170 14.26 -4.80 -11.06
C ALA A 170 13.21 -3.96 -10.33
N ALA A 171 11.99 -3.81 -10.88
CA ALA A 171 10.90 -3.12 -10.20
C ALA A 171 10.52 -3.75 -8.85
N VAL A 172 10.64 -5.08 -8.71
CA VAL A 172 10.37 -5.78 -7.43
C VAL A 172 11.48 -5.48 -6.42
N ASP A 173 12.74 -5.57 -6.85
CA ASP A 173 13.89 -5.26 -6.00
C ASP A 173 13.88 -3.78 -5.56
N GLU A 174 13.54 -2.87 -6.47
CA GLU A 174 13.35 -1.45 -6.18
C GLU A 174 12.23 -1.22 -5.15
N ALA A 175 11.09 -1.88 -5.31
CA ALA A 175 9.95 -1.77 -4.39
C ALA A 175 10.32 -2.28 -2.98
N ILE A 176 10.99 -3.42 -2.88
CA ILE A 176 11.45 -3.99 -1.60
C ILE A 176 12.53 -3.10 -0.97
N ALA A 177 13.49 -2.60 -1.74
CA ALA A 177 14.52 -1.70 -1.23
C ALA A 177 13.94 -0.38 -0.69
N GLN A 178 12.94 0.18 -1.38
CA GLN A 178 12.22 1.37 -0.94
C GLN A 178 11.40 1.12 0.34
N ALA A 179 10.80 -0.07 0.47
CA ALA A 179 10.10 -0.48 1.67
C ALA A 179 11.05 -0.64 2.87
N ALA A 180 12.23 -1.26 2.67
CA ALA A 180 13.24 -1.41 3.71
C ALA A 180 13.84 -0.06 4.16
N GLY A 181 14.05 0.87 3.22
CA GLY A 181 14.50 2.22 3.52
C GLY A 181 13.52 3.07 4.35
N HIS A 182 12.25 2.64 4.46
CA HIS A 182 11.21 3.34 5.22
C HIS A 182 11.17 2.99 6.71
N VAL A 183 11.73 1.84 7.14
CA VAL A 183 11.66 1.37 8.54
C VAL A 183 12.91 1.75 9.35
N GLY A 184 13.92 2.32 8.70
CA GLY A 184 15.13 2.85 9.35
C GLY A 184 14.98 4.30 9.84
N VAL A 185 14.02 4.57 10.74
CA VAL A 185 14.01 5.80 11.57
C VAL A 185 13.43 5.52 12.95
#